data_AF-A0A8J7YGS4-F1
#
_entry.id   AF-A0A8J7YGS4-F1
#
_cell.length_a   1.000
_cell.length_b   1.000
_cell.length_c   1.000
_cell.angle_alpha   90.00
_cell.angle_beta   90.00
_cell.angle_gamma   90.00
#
_symmetry.space_group_name_H-M   'P 1'
#
loop_
_entity.id
_entity.type
_entity.pdbx_description
1 polymer ?
#
loop_
_entity_poly.entity_id
_entity_poly.type
_entity_poly.pdbx_seq_one_letter_code
_entity_poly.pdbx_strand_id
1 'polypeptide(L)'
;MSTDASSRDDSTHREATKSESTSPDFPTLTVTAEGVAERRQQVGTSMSCIETTPVQLSFTTTLGSESEWEGLVNPTFRTHYPTIERGAFVDRLLGDLDSAAVYERQSSCPTEAPKWDLAIEAPASEWKRLMMAFLVRDDRDDEDRAYQAVSNLQQLLTSRFANAGVALAALDLVDEYDLDHSTETFHKYIRDNLEGSEDG
;
A
#
# COMPACT_ATOMS: atom_id res chain seq x y z
N MET A 1 -47.04 37.28 9.70
CA MET A 1 -47.87 36.06 9.76
C MET A 1 -47.15 35.02 8.93
N SER A 2 -46.34 34.17 9.57
CA SER A 2 -46.71 32.82 10.08
C SER A 2 -46.54 31.78 8.94
N THR A 3 -45.44 31.00 8.95
CA THR A 3 -45.34 29.57 9.39
C THR A 3 -46.20 28.64 8.50
N ASP A 4 -45.81 27.47 8.02
CA ASP A 4 -45.02 26.34 8.55
C ASP A 4 -44.88 25.33 7.36
N ALA A 5 -43.73 24.71 7.11
CA ALA A 5 -43.32 23.35 7.52
C ALA A 5 -43.65 22.17 6.58
N SER A 6 -42.63 21.31 6.48
CA SER A 6 -42.64 19.84 6.34
C SER A 6 -43.02 19.21 4.98
N SER A 7 -42.08 18.49 4.34
CA SER A 7 -41.75 17.05 4.55
C SER A 7 -42.61 16.20 3.58
N ARG A 8 -42.17 15.19 2.82
CA ARG A 8 -41.04 14.25 2.90
C ARG A 8 -41.03 13.39 1.61
N ASP A 9 -39.86 12.82 1.33
CA ASP A 9 -39.56 11.57 0.61
C ASP A 9 -40.26 11.21 -0.71
N ASP A 10 -39.45 11.08 -1.77
CA ASP A 10 -39.44 9.80 -2.50
C ASP A 10 -38.02 9.47 -2.99
N SER A 11 -37.38 8.57 -2.27
CA SER A 11 -36.53 7.48 -2.75
C SER A 11 -35.65 7.78 -3.98
N THR A 12 -34.46 8.35 -3.76
CA THR A 12 -33.32 8.03 -4.64
C THR A 12 -32.43 7.03 -3.94
N HIS A 13 -32.75 5.76 -4.20
CA HIS A 13 -31.84 4.64 -4.12
C HIS A 13 -30.58 5.01 -4.93
N ARG A 14 -29.60 5.66 -4.30
CA ARG A 14 -28.28 5.85 -4.90
C ARG A 14 -27.50 4.61 -4.57
N GLU A 15 -27.47 3.68 -5.53
CA GLU A 15 -26.34 2.79 -5.68
C GLU A 15 -25.07 3.64 -5.54
N ALA A 16 -24.26 3.32 -4.54
CA ALA A 16 -22.93 3.86 -4.40
C ALA A 16 -22.06 3.27 -5.53
N THR A 17 -22.26 3.72 -6.77
CA THR A 17 -21.22 3.62 -7.79
C THR A 17 -20.17 4.66 -7.48
N LYS A 18 -19.20 4.28 -6.64
CA LYS A 18 -17.82 4.61 -6.92
C LYS A 18 -17.06 3.31 -7.10
N SER A 19 -17.46 2.56 -8.13
CA SER A 19 -16.55 1.60 -8.75
C SER A 19 -15.44 2.44 -9.39
N GLU A 20 -14.37 2.73 -8.65
CA GLU A 20 -13.08 2.85 -9.31
C GLU A 20 -12.91 1.56 -10.07
N SER A 21 -12.89 1.66 -11.40
CA SER A 21 -12.80 0.52 -12.29
C SER A 21 -11.56 -0.26 -11.90
N THR A 22 -11.74 -1.37 -11.19
CA THR A 22 -10.73 -2.40 -11.06
C THR A 22 -10.31 -2.69 -12.49
N SER A 23 -9.09 -2.34 -12.87
CA SER A 23 -8.62 -2.71 -14.19
C SER A 23 -8.50 -4.22 -14.14
N PRO A 24 -9.26 -4.99 -14.94
CA PRO A 24 -9.22 -6.46 -14.87
C PRO A 24 -7.81 -7.00 -15.16
N ASP A 25 -6.93 -6.16 -15.72
CA ASP A 25 -5.55 -6.44 -16.04
C ASP A 25 -4.53 -5.89 -15.01
N PHE A 26 -4.98 -5.29 -13.91
CA PHE A 26 -4.06 -4.82 -12.85
C PHE A 26 -3.57 -6.01 -11.98
N PRO A 27 -2.31 -5.99 -11.55
CA PRO A 27 -1.78 -6.98 -10.63
C PRO A 27 -2.50 -7.09 -9.30
N THR A 28 -2.72 -8.32 -8.85
CA THR A 28 -3.38 -8.57 -7.57
C THR A 28 -2.35 -8.56 -6.45
N LEU A 29 -2.39 -7.55 -5.60
CA LEU A 29 -1.54 -7.44 -4.40
C LEU A 29 -2.42 -7.40 -3.16
N THR A 30 -2.07 -8.22 -2.16
CA THR A 30 -2.73 -8.20 -0.84
C THR A 30 -1.87 -7.38 0.10
N VAL A 31 -2.49 -6.42 0.79
CA VAL A 31 -1.84 -5.60 1.81
C VAL A 31 -2.49 -5.89 3.15
N THR A 32 -1.69 -6.31 4.11
CA THR A 32 -2.08 -6.50 5.50
C THR A 32 -1.47 -5.37 6.33
N ALA A 33 -2.28 -4.71 7.14
CA ALA A 33 -1.85 -3.66 8.05
C ALA A 33 -2.39 -3.92 9.46
N GLU A 34 -1.50 -4.04 10.44
CA GLU A 34 -1.87 -4.29 11.83
C GLU A 34 -1.25 -3.26 12.75
N GLY A 35 -2.03 -2.70 13.66
CA GLY A 35 -1.49 -1.68 14.56
C GLY A 35 -2.50 -1.06 15.50
N VAL A 36 -2.03 -0.06 16.24
CA VAL A 36 -2.84 0.66 17.23
C VAL A 36 -3.28 2.02 16.69
N ALA A 37 -4.58 2.27 16.75
CA ALA A 37 -5.19 3.58 16.53
C ALA A 37 -5.73 4.16 17.84
N GLU A 38 -5.84 5.49 17.90
CA GLU A 38 -6.64 6.19 18.90
C GLU A 38 -8.07 6.37 18.35
N ARG A 39 -9.05 5.76 19.02
CA ARG A 39 -10.46 5.99 18.75
C ARG A 39 -10.96 7.15 19.60
N ARG A 40 -11.52 8.18 18.96
CA ARG A 40 -12.21 9.31 19.59
C ARG A 40 -13.70 9.21 19.32
N GLN A 41 -14.50 9.10 20.38
CA GLN A 41 -15.96 9.01 20.27
C GLN A 41 -16.66 9.95 21.23
N GLN A 42 -17.82 10.46 20.83
CA GLN A 42 -18.67 11.27 21.70
C GLN A 42 -19.52 10.35 22.58
N VAL A 43 -19.44 10.51 23.89
CA VAL A 43 -20.15 9.68 24.87
C VAL A 43 -21.11 10.54 25.68
N GLY A 44 -22.36 10.08 25.82
CA GLY A 44 -23.40 10.74 26.61
C GLY A 44 -24.30 11.67 25.80
N THR A 45 -25.60 11.65 26.10
CA THR A 45 -26.66 12.37 25.36
C THR A 45 -26.95 13.77 25.90
N SER A 46 -26.64 14.07 27.15
CA SER A 46 -26.99 15.35 27.81
C SER A 46 -25.79 16.21 28.24
N MET A 47 -24.64 15.59 28.51
CA MET A 47 -23.34 16.25 28.69
C MET A 47 -22.29 15.41 27.98
N SER A 48 -22.19 15.61 26.66
CA SER A 48 -21.31 14.79 25.85
C SER A 48 -19.83 15.05 26.18
N CYS A 49 -19.10 14.01 26.53
CA CYS A 49 -17.64 14.05 26.65
C CYS A 49 -16.98 13.35 25.46
N ILE A 50 -15.73 13.72 25.14
CA ILE A 50 -14.92 13.00 24.16
C ILE A 50 -14.11 11.96 24.93
N GLU A 51 -14.30 10.69 24.58
CA GLU A 51 -13.51 9.58 25.07
C GLU A 51 -12.46 9.21 24.03
N THR A 52 -11.19 9.14 24.44
CA THR A 52 -10.08 8.68 23.60
C THR A 52 -9.57 7.35 24.14
N THR A 53 -9.63 6.29 23.34
CA THR A 53 -9.19 4.95 23.73
C THR A 53 -8.28 4.34 22.67
N PRO A 54 -7.14 3.74 23.03
CA PRO A 54 -6.33 2.98 22.08
C PRO A 54 -7.04 1.68 21.68
N VAL A 55 -7.05 1.37 20.39
CA VAL A 55 -7.70 0.18 19.81
C VAL A 55 -6.72 -0.51 18.88
N GLN A 56 -6.58 -1.83 19.04
CA GLN A 56 -5.84 -2.69 18.11
C GLN A 56 -6.72 -2.98 16.90
N LEU A 57 -6.18 -2.79 15.71
CA LEU A 57 -6.85 -3.01 14.43
C LEU A 57 -5.98 -3.88 13.53
N SER A 58 -6.63 -4.63 12.65
CA SER A 58 -6.01 -5.42 11.58
C SER A 58 -6.87 -5.27 10.34
N PHE A 59 -6.22 -4.91 9.23
CA PHE A 59 -6.83 -4.73 7.92
C PHE A 59 -6.17 -5.67 6.93
N THR A 60 -6.97 -6.25 6.05
CA THR A 60 -6.49 -6.93 4.85
C THR A 60 -7.27 -6.36 3.68
N THR A 61 -6.56 -5.79 2.71
CA THR A 61 -7.15 -5.24 1.49
C THR A 61 -6.39 -5.71 0.26
N THR A 62 -7.07 -5.76 -0.88
CA THR A 62 -6.45 -6.07 -2.16
C THR A 62 -6.38 -4.79 -2.97
N LEU A 63 -5.20 -4.46 -3.49
CA LEU A 63 -5.05 -3.32 -4.39
C LEU A 63 -5.58 -3.71 -5.77
N GLY A 64 -6.52 -2.93 -6.29
CA GLY A 64 -7.23 -3.20 -7.55
C GLY A 64 -6.87 -2.24 -8.70
N SER A 65 -6.02 -1.25 -8.45
CA SER A 65 -5.63 -0.25 -9.46
C SER A 65 -4.22 0.31 -9.22
N GLU A 66 -3.69 0.92 -10.29
CA GLU A 66 -2.43 1.67 -10.25
C GLU A 66 -2.51 2.86 -9.29
N SER A 67 -3.63 3.57 -9.22
CA SER A 67 -3.83 4.68 -8.29
C SER A 67 -3.71 4.26 -6.83
N GLU A 68 -4.19 3.06 -6.48
CA GLU A 68 -4.05 2.53 -5.12
C GLU A 68 -2.61 2.11 -4.81
N TRP A 69 -1.90 1.58 -5.80
CA TRP A 69 -0.48 1.29 -5.70
C TRP A 69 0.36 2.57 -5.52
N GLU A 70 0.11 3.61 -6.30
CA GLU A 70 0.75 4.93 -6.16
C GLU A 70 0.42 5.61 -4.83
N GLY A 71 -0.76 5.33 -4.26
CA GLY A 71 -1.12 5.78 -2.91
C GLY A 71 -0.38 5.05 -1.79
N LEU A 72 0.28 3.92 -2.09
CA LEU A 72 1.04 3.12 -1.13
C LEU A 72 2.55 3.31 -1.29
N VAL A 73 3.04 3.48 -2.52
CA VAL A 73 4.47 3.56 -2.81
C VAL A 73 4.89 4.92 -3.33
N ASN A 74 6.14 5.30 -3.06
CA ASN A 74 6.74 6.43 -3.75
C ASN A 74 7.01 6.04 -5.21
N PRO A 75 6.29 6.61 -6.20
CA PRO A 75 6.38 6.19 -7.60
C PRO A 75 7.75 6.49 -8.22
N THR A 76 8.54 7.36 -7.58
CA THR A 76 9.86 7.76 -8.09
C THR A 76 11.00 6.84 -7.67
N PHE A 77 10.77 5.90 -6.72
CA PHE A 77 11.79 4.95 -6.21
C PHE A 77 13.16 5.61 -5.98
N ARG A 78 13.15 6.80 -5.36
CA ARG A 78 14.36 7.58 -5.09
C ARG A 78 15.16 6.96 -3.95
N THR A 79 16.47 6.79 -4.15
CA THR A 79 17.42 6.06 -3.29
C THR A 79 17.57 6.59 -1.84
N HIS A 80 16.81 7.60 -1.42
CA HIS A 80 16.85 8.16 -0.06
C HIS A 80 15.47 8.50 0.52
N TYR A 81 14.39 8.08 -0.15
CA TYR A 81 13.02 8.28 0.32
C TYR A 81 12.41 6.94 0.68
N PRO A 82 11.53 6.88 1.69
CA PRO A 82 10.76 5.67 1.96
C PRO A 82 10.06 5.21 0.69
N THR A 83 10.31 3.98 0.27
CA THR A 83 9.64 3.37 -0.89
C THR A 83 8.16 3.19 -0.61
N ILE A 84 7.77 2.98 0.65
CA ILE A 84 6.38 2.82 1.09
C ILE A 84 5.97 4.01 1.98
N GLU A 85 4.88 4.68 1.63
CA GLU A 85 4.29 5.80 2.39
C GLU A 85 3.27 5.28 3.43
N ARG A 86 3.77 4.47 4.36
CA ARG A 86 2.96 3.71 5.33
C ARG A 86 1.99 4.58 6.14
N GLY A 87 2.39 5.80 6.51
CA GLY A 87 1.54 6.72 7.29
C GLY A 87 0.26 7.11 6.55
N ALA A 88 0.39 7.61 5.32
CA ALA A 88 -0.73 8.01 4.47
C ALA A 88 -1.66 6.83 4.15
N PHE A 89 -1.09 5.66 3.89
CA PHE A 89 -1.88 4.45 3.65
C PHE A 89 -2.71 4.04 4.89
N VAL A 90 -2.11 4.05 6.08
CA VAL A 90 -2.83 3.76 7.34
C VAL A 90 -3.92 4.82 7.59
N ASP A 91 -3.64 6.11 7.35
CA ASP A 91 -4.63 7.18 7.51
C ASP A 91 -5.85 6.95 6.59
N ARG A 92 -5.63 6.48 5.36
CA ARG A 92 -6.72 6.07 4.44
C ARG A 92 -7.56 4.93 5.03
N LEU A 93 -6.92 3.84 5.47
CA LEU A 93 -7.61 2.68 6.05
C LEU A 93 -8.45 3.05 7.29
N LEU A 94 -7.92 3.94 8.14
CA LEU A 94 -8.63 4.44 9.30
C LEU A 94 -9.81 5.36 8.94
N GLY A 95 -9.66 6.15 7.87
CA GLY A 95 -10.72 7.01 7.34
C GLY A 95 -11.88 6.24 6.71
N ASP A 96 -11.61 5.05 6.18
CA ASP A 96 -12.62 4.17 5.58
C ASP A 96 -13.41 3.35 6.61
N LEU A 97 -13.01 3.39 7.90
CA LEU A 97 -13.78 2.77 8.97
C LEU A 97 -15.13 3.47 9.13
N ASP A 98 -16.20 2.75 8.78
CA ASP A 98 -17.57 3.22 8.96
C ASP A 98 -17.89 3.34 10.46
N SER A 99 -17.90 4.56 11.02
CA SER A 99 -18.29 4.71 12.43
C SER A 99 -18.66 6.12 12.88
N ALA A 100 -19.39 6.16 14.00
CA ALA A 100 -19.68 7.34 14.82
C ALA A 100 -18.46 7.86 15.63
N ALA A 101 -17.25 7.41 15.29
CA ALA A 101 -16.00 7.74 15.96
C ALA A 101 -14.92 8.12 14.93
N VAL A 102 -13.93 8.89 15.37
CA VAL A 102 -12.75 9.25 14.58
C VAL A 102 -11.59 8.36 15.01
N TYR A 103 -10.90 7.75 14.05
CA TYR A 103 -9.70 6.96 14.32
C TYR A 103 -8.46 7.69 13.79
N GLU A 104 -7.43 7.79 14.61
CA GLU A 104 -6.14 8.40 14.26
C GLU A 104 -4.99 7.45 14.61
N ARG A 105 -3.99 7.32 13.75
CA ARG A 105 -2.77 6.58 14.11
C ARG A 105 -1.93 7.38 15.10
N GLN A 106 -1.09 6.70 15.88
CA GLN A 106 -0.22 7.30 16.90
C GLN A 106 1.07 7.92 16.32
N SER A 107 0.95 8.68 15.23
CA SER A 107 2.05 9.41 14.57
C SER A 107 1.46 10.52 13.70
N SER A 108 2.12 11.67 13.65
CA SER A 108 1.79 12.77 12.72
C SER A 108 2.66 12.77 11.45
N CYS A 109 3.67 11.88 11.36
CA CYS A 109 4.56 11.80 10.22
C CYS A 109 3.84 11.17 9.03
N PRO A 110 3.73 11.81 7.85
CA PRO A 110 2.95 11.28 6.73
C PRO A 110 3.52 9.97 6.16
N THR A 111 4.82 9.72 6.29
CA THR A 111 5.49 8.52 5.74
C THR A 111 5.62 7.39 6.76
N GLU A 112 5.57 7.69 8.06
CA GLU A 112 5.84 6.71 9.12
C GLU A 112 4.64 6.45 10.03
N ALA A 113 4.32 5.16 10.21
CA ALA A 113 3.44 4.68 11.25
C ALA A 113 4.17 3.59 12.06
N PRO A 114 5.03 3.95 13.02
CA PRO A 114 5.93 3.01 13.69
C PRO A 114 5.22 1.96 14.56
N LYS A 115 3.94 2.18 14.90
CA LYS A 115 3.08 1.23 15.63
C LYS A 115 2.16 0.41 14.72
N TRP A 116 2.49 0.43 13.43
CA TRP A 116 1.77 -0.29 12.39
C TRP A 116 2.76 -1.15 11.63
N ASP A 117 2.51 -2.45 11.66
CA ASP A 117 3.16 -3.42 10.82
C ASP A 117 2.41 -3.49 9.50
N LEU A 118 3.16 -3.59 8.40
CA LEU A 118 2.62 -3.64 7.05
C LEU A 118 3.28 -4.81 6.31
N ALA A 119 2.48 -5.60 5.60
CA ALA A 119 2.96 -6.64 4.71
C ALA A 119 2.25 -6.54 3.37
N ILE A 120 3.00 -6.65 2.28
CA ILE A 120 2.51 -6.64 0.91
C ILE A 120 2.88 -7.98 0.28
N GLU A 121 1.86 -8.72 -0.11
CA GLU A 121 1.98 -10.07 -0.61
C GLU A 121 1.43 -10.17 -2.02
N ALA A 122 2.24 -10.71 -2.91
CA ALA A 122 1.83 -11.15 -4.24
C ALA A 122 2.75 -12.30 -4.68
N PRO A 123 2.31 -13.17 -5.59
CA PRO A 123 3.20 -14.13 -6.24
C PRO A 123 4.18 -13.40 -7.18
N ALA A 124 5.28 -14.06 -7.52
CA ALA A 124 6.34 -13.49 -8.37
C ALA A 124 5.82 -12.96 -9.71
N SER A 125 4.89 -13.69 -10.35
CA SER A 125 4.26 -13.28 -11.61
C SER A 125 3.51 -11.96 -11.51
N GLU A 126 2.85 -11.69 -10.39
CA GLU A 126 2.09 -10.47 -10.15
C GLU A 126 3.03 -9.29 -9.85
N TRP A 127 4.08 -9.51 -9.06
CA TRP A 127 5.14 -8.52 -8.84
C TRP A 127 5.84 -8.12 -10.14
N LYS A 128 6.18 -9.10 -10.98
CA LYS A 128 6.78 -8.87 -12.30
C LYS A 128 5.83 -8.08 -13.20
N ARG A 129 4.55 -8.49 -13.28
CA ARG A 129 3.52 -7.80 -14.06
C ARG A 129 3.35 -6.35 -13.58
N LEU A 130 3.36 -6.12 -12.27
CA LEU A 130 3.28 -4.78 -11.68
C LEU A 130 4.42 -3.89 -12.10
N MET A 131 5.66 -4.34 -11.95
CA MET A 131 6.80 -3.49 -12.28
C MET A 131 6.87 -3.17 -13.77
N MET A 132 6.57 -4.15 -14.62
CA MET A 132 6.59 -3.96 -16.06
C MET A 132 5.44 -3.05 -16.55
N ALA A 133 4.27 -3.13 -15.92
CA ALA A 133 3.13 -2.26 -16.23
C ALA A 133 3.32 -0.84 -15.69
N PHE A 134 3.88 -0.71 -14.49
CA PHE A 134 4.09 0.58 -13.81
C PHE A 134 5.18 1.43 -14.47
N LEU A 135 6.16 0.79 -15.12
CA LEU A 135 7.23 1.48 -15.84
C LEU A 135 6.76 1.84 -17.26
N VAL A 136 5.82 2.78 -17.37
CA VAL A 136 5.39 3.32 -18.68
C VAL A 136 6.38 4.36 -19.18
N ARG A 137 7.12 4.03 -20.25
CA ARG A 137 7.84 5.02 -21.07
C ARG A 137 7.78 4.64 -22.55
N ASP A 138 7.47 5.64 -23.39
CA ASP A 138 7.23 5.54 -24.85
C ASP A 138 8.52 5.31 -25.68
N ASP A 139 9.70 5.25 -25.06
CA ASP A 139 10.99 5.36 -25.76
C ASP A 139 12.12 4.43 -25.26
N ARG A 140 11.86 3.54 -24.30
CA ARG A 140 12.88 2.59 -23.79
C ARG A 140 12.73 1.21 -24.42
N ASP A 141 13.87 0.58 -24.70
CA ASP A 141 13.90 -0.85 -25.03
C ASP A 141 13.42 -1.67 -23.81
N ASP A 142 12.89 -2.86 -24.07
CA ASP A 142 12.35 -3.75 -23.03
C ASP A 142 13.43 -4.15 -22.02
N GLU A 143 14.70 -4.21 -22.44
CA GLU A 143 15.86 -4.45 -21.56
C GLU A 143 16.07 -3.34 -20.53
N ASP A 144 16.05 -2.07 -20.94
CA ASP A 144 16.17 -0.92 -20.03
C ASP A 144 15.00 -0.87 -19.03
N ARG A 145 13.81 -1.27 -19.49
CA ARG A 145 12.63 -1.39 -18.64
C ARG A 145 12.80 -2.50 -17.61
N ALA A 146 13.29 -3.67 -18.03
CA ALA A 146 13.57 -4.79 -17.14
C ALA A 146 14.66 -4.43 -16.10
N TYR A 147 15.73 -3.74 -16.51
CA TYR A 147 16.76 -3.25 -15.60
C TYR A 147 16.18 -2.32 -14.51
N GLN A 148 15.34 -1.37 -14.90
CA GLN A 148 14.67 -0.48 -13.95
C GLN A 148 13.69 -1.23 -13.03
N ALA A 149 12.96 -2.21 -13.56
CA ALA A 149 12.06 -3.06 -12.79
C ALA A 149 12.82 -3.81 -11.70
N VAL A 150 13.96 -4.42 -12.03
CA VAL A 150 14.84 -5.10 -11.08
C VAL A 150 15.32 -4.15 -9.98
N SER A 151 15.73 -2.94 -10.33
CA SER A 151 16.13 -1.91 -9.35
C SER A 151 14.99 -1.51 -8.40
N ASN A 152 13.78 -1.36 -8.91
CA ASN A 152 12.61 -1.03 -8.08
C ASN A 152 12.23 -2.19 -7.14
N LEU A 153 12.29 -3.43 -7.63
CA LEU A 153 12.07 -4.64 -6.83
C LEU A 153 13.11 -4.77 -5.71
N GLN A 154 14.38 -4.49 -6.00
CA GLN A 154 15.43 -4.44 -4.99
C GLN A 154 15.10 -3.45 -3.87
N GLN A 155 14.64 -2.23 -4.22
CA GLN A 155 14.25 -1.24 -3.22
C GLN A 155 13.04 -1.69 -2.38
N LEU A 156 12.05 -2.34 -2.99
CA LEU A 156 10.91 -2.94 -2.26
C LEU A 156 11.38 -4.03 -1.28
N LEU A 157 12.33 -4.86 -1.69
CA LEU A 157 12.89 -5.90 -0.83
C LEU A 157 13.62 -5.27 0.38
N THR A 158 14.37 -4.19 0.16
CA THR A 158 15.04 -3.43 1.25
C THR A 158 14.05 -2.78 2.22
N SER A 159 12.84 -2.44 1.75
CA SER A 159 11.81 -1.83 2.58
C SER A 159 11.25 -2.77 3.65
N ARG A 160 11.49 -4.09 3.54
CA ARG A 160 11.00 -5.17 4.42
C ARG A 160 9.50 -5.39 4.44
N PHE A 161 8.73 -4.61 3.69
CA PHE A 161 7.27 -4.73 3.62
C PHE A 161 6.81 -5.73 2.56
N ALA A 162 7.66 -6.12 1.61
CA ALA A 162 7.28 -7.01 0.53
C ALA A 162 7.75 -8.45 0.78
N ASN A 163 6.95 -9.43 0.33
CA ASN A 163 7.26 -10.84 0.49
C ASN A 163 8.37 -11.33 -0.46
N ALA A 164 8.79 -12.60 -0.30
CA ALA A 164 9.81 -13.24 -1.13
C ALA A 164 9.47 -13.29 -2.64
N GLY A 165 8.19 -13.09 -3.01
CA GLY A 165 7.76 -12.98 -4.40
C GLY A 165 8.47 -11.85 -5.16
N VAL A 166 8.85 -10.77 -4.48
CA VAL A 166 9.63 -9.67 -5.07
C VAL A 166 11.01 -10.15 -5.54
N ALA A 167 11.68 -10.97 -4.72
CA ALA A 167 13.01 -11.48 -5.07
C ALA A 167 12.94 -12.41 -6.28
N LEU A 168 11.94 -13.29 -6.31
CA LEU A 168 11.69 -14.20 -7.43
C LEU A 168 11.34 -13.43 -8.72
N ALA A 169 10.50 -12.40 -8.64
CA ALA A 169 10.18 -11.55 -9.78
C ALA A 169 11.41 -10.85 -10.36
N ALA A 170 12.33 -10.42 -9.50
CA ALA A 170 13.58 -9.80 -9.93
C ALA A 170 14.51 -10.82 -10.61
N LEU A 171 14.63 -12.04 -10.07
CA LEU A 171 15.37 -13.13 -10.72
C LEU A 171 14.78 -13.49 -12.08
N ASP A 172 13.46 -13.60 -12.19
CA ASP A 172 12.77 -13.91 -13.44
C ASP A 172 13.04 -12.85 -14.52
N LEU A 173 13.13 -11.57 -14.16
CA LEU A 173 13.45 -10.49 -15.09
C LEU A 173 14.93 -10.48 -15.49
N VAL A 174 15.83 -10.80 -14.54
CA VAL A 174 17.26 -10.92 -14.81
C VAL A 174 17.54 -12.05 -15.81
N ASP A 175 16.89 -13.20 -15.64
CA ASP A 175 17.04 -14.36 -16.54
C ASP A 175 16.40 -14.12 -17.91
N GLU A 176 15.18 -13.56 -17.95
CA GLU A 176 14.47 -13.32 -19.22
C GLU A 176 15.18 -12.32 -20.14
N TYR A 177 15.83 -11.31 -19.57
CA TYR A 177 16.47 -10.22 -20.31
C TYR A 177 18.00 -10.28 -20.31
N ASP A 178 18.60 -11.37 -19.85
CA ASP A 178 20.06 -11.59 -19.81
C ASP A 178 20.83 -10.41 -19.18
N LEU A 179 20.34 -9.93 -18.03
CA LEU A 179 20.85 -8.72 -17.37
C LEU A 179 22.14 -9.01 -16.57
N ASP A 180 23.21 -9.42 -17.24
CA ASP A 180 24.48 -9.90 -16.67
C ASP A 180 25.05 -9.01 -15.54
N HIS A 181 25.01 -7.69 -15.69
CA HIS A 181 25.49 -6.74 -14.66
C HIS A 181 24.57 -6.65 -13.43
N SER A 182 23.27 -6.87 -13.60
CA SER A 182 22.28 -6.88 -12.53
C SER A 182 22.30 -8.18 -11.73
N THR A 183 22.61 -9.31 -12.38
CA THR A 183 22.70 -10.64 -11.76
C THR A 183 23.72 -10.68 -10.62
N GLU A 184 24.95 -10.24 -10.85
CA GLU A 184 26.01 -10.29 -9.84
C GLU A 184 25.71 -9.36 -8.64
N THR A 185 25.21 -8.16 -8.93
CA THR A 185 24.85 -7.17 -7.90
C THR A 185 23.67 -7.67 -7.06
N PHE A 186 22.68 -8.28 -7.71
CA PHE A 186 21.49 -8.79 -7.02
C PHE A 186 21.76 -10.07 -6.24
N HIS A 187 22.51 -11.02 -6.79
CA HIS A 187 22.92 -12.23 -6.07
C HIS A 187 23.78 -11.89 -4.85
N LYS A 188 24.68 -10.91 -4.97
CA LYS A 188 25.43 -10.38 -3.83
C LYS A 188 24.48 -9.76 -2.79
N TYR A 189 23.50 -8.97 -3.22
CA TYR A 189 22.52 -8.37 -2.32
C TYR A 189 21.68 -9.42 -1.57
N ILE A 190 21.19 -10.47 -2.24
CA ILE A 190 20.45 -11.58 -1.61
C ILE A 190 21.34 -12.29 -0.60
N ARG A 191 22.58 -12.62 -0.97
CA ARG A 191 23.53 -13.28 -0.07
C ARG A 191 23.81 -12.43 1.18
N ASP A 192 24.03 -11.14 0.99
CA ASP A 192 24.41 -10.23 2.07
C ASP A 192 23.23 -9.87 3.01
N ASN A 193 21.98 -9.96 2.54
CA ASN A 193 20.81 -9.47 3.30
C ASN A 193 19.73 -10.52 3.61
N LEU A 194 19.63 -11.61 2.85
CA LEU A 194 18.65 -12.69 3.09
C LEU A 194 19.29 -13.96 3.67
N GLU A 195 20.51 -14.33 3.26
CA GLU A 195 21.20 -15.52 3.79
C GLU A 195 21.95 -15.24 5.11
N GLY A 196 22.19 -13.97 5.45
CA GLY A 196 22.84 -13.57 6.70
C GLY A 196 21.92 -13.54 7.94
N SER A 197 20.68 -14.03 7.84
CA SER A 197 19.71 -14.05 8.96
C SER A 197 19.63 -15.41 9.68
N GLU A 198 20.61 -16.28 9.50
CA GLU A 198 20.83 -17.48 10.34
C GLU A 198 22.05 -17.27 11.25
N ASP A 199 21.94 -16.35 12.22
CA ASP A 199 22.57 -16.39 13.55
C ASP A 199 22.55 -14.98 14.18
N GLY A 200 21.74 -14.82 15.23
CA GLY A 200 21.69 -13.60 16.05
C GLY A 200 20.47 -13.51 16.95
#